data_AF-A0A0E3ZVG3-F1
#
_entry.id   AF-A0A0E3ZVG3-F1
#
_cell.length_a   1.000
_cell.length_b   1.000
_cell.length_c   1.000
_cell.angle_alpha   90.00
_cell.angle_beta   90.00
_cell.angle_gamma   90.00
#
_symmetry.space_group_name_H-M   'P 1'
#
loop_
_entity.id
_entity.type
_entity.pdbx_description
1 polymer ?
#
loop_
_entity_poly.entity_id
_entity_poly.type
_entity_poly.pdbx_seq_one_letter_code
_entity_poly.pdbx_strand_id
1 'polypeptide(L)'
;MGACSGLGVCKGLQTFEGNKPCPAVRTLAQVLLDNVPLLTETYVEVNGRPLPRLQWKKDGTLNRHDAGLALDLILFADRASEQQLANELIEAFLECRPEMQWYSLIYMNFQYDRNGNRSPYTESNLHMTHIHIDWLNYSLYEQTGKTSIPWPPEAYRTGFADIVKERLAQTYSSW
;
A
#
# COMPACT_ATOMS: atom_id res chain seq x y z
N MET A 1 -13.04 16.60 -14.16
CA MET A 1 -12.11 17.42 -13.34
C MET A 1 -12.81 17.75 -12.04
N GLY A 2 -12.51 17.04 -10.96
CA GLY A 2 -13.01 17.35 -9.61
C GLY A 2 -11.82 17.73 -8.75
N ALA A 3 -11.65 19.02 -8.46
CA ALA A 3 -10.61 19.51 -7.59
C ALA A 3 -11.04 19.35 -6.12
N CYS A 4 -10.26 18.61 -5.32
CA CYS A 4 -10.38 18.68 -3.86
C CYS A 4 -9.68 19.98 -3.39
N SER A 5 -10.45 21.01 -3.06
CA SER A 5 -10.00 22.21 -2.36
C SER A 5 -10.43 22.15 -0.89
N GLY A 6 -9.47 22.20 0.02
CA GLY A 6 -9.71 22.49 1.43
C GLY A 6 -10.08 21.30 2.32
N LEU A 7 -9.34 21.17 3.42
CA LEU A 7 -9.68 20.53 4.70
C LEU A 7 -11.07 19.86 4.75
N GLY A 8 -11.16 18.62 4.30
CA GLY A 8 -12.40 17.86 4.29
C GLY A 8 -12.24 16.56 3.53
N VAL A 9 -12.60 15.45 4.18
CA VAL A 9 -12.48 14.06 3.70
C VAL A 9 -12.91 13.93 2.23
N CYS A 10 -11.95 13.84 1.30
CA CYS A 10 -12.23 13.31 -0.02
C CYS A 10 -12.63 11.84 0.20
N LYS A 11 -13.81 11.43 -0.29
CA LYS A 11 -14.29 10.03 -0.20
C LYS A 11 -13.12 9.09 -0.57
N GLY A 12 -12.76 8.17 0.33
CA GLY A 12 -11.69 7.20 0.10
C GLY A 12 -10.32 7.52 0.71
N LEU A 13 -10.07 8.73 1.25
CA LEU A 13 -8.82 9.01 1.98
C LEU A 13 -9.01 9.08 3.49
N GLN A 14 -8.11 8.41 4.21
CA GLN A 14 -7.70 8.86 5.53
C GLN A 14 -6.99 10.22 5.36
N THR A 15 -7.45 11.25 6.06
CA THR A 15 -6.85 12.59 5.98
C THR A 15 -5.39 12.57 6.43
N PHE A 16 -4.50 13.26 5.72
CA PHE A 16 -3.06 13.32 6.03
C PHE A 16 -2.72 14.24 7.23
N GLU A 17 -3.59 14.29 8.25
CA GLU A 17 -3.39 15.09 9.46
C GLU A 17 -2.91 14.19 10.63
N GLY A 18 -1.82 14.58 11.31
CA GLY A 18 -1.19 13.79 12.40
C GLY A 18 0.15 13.15 12.02
N ASN A 19 0.50 11.99 12.61
CA ASN A 19 1.60 11.13 12.15
C ASN A 19 1.38 10.82 10.67
N LYS A 20 2.11 11.52 9.79
CA LYS A 20 1.93 11.41 8.35
C LYS A 20 2.58 10.11 7.85
N PRO A 21 2.02 9.48 6.81
CA PRO A 21 2.75 8.43 6.12
C PRO A 21 4.10 8.97 5.64
N CYS A 22 5.08 8.09 5.53
CA CYS A 22 6.39 8.46 5.02
C CYS A 22 6.29 8.96 3.57
N PRO A 23 7.27 9.75 3.10
CA PRO A 23 7.28 10.27 1.74
C PRO A 23 7.05 9.21 0.66
N ALA A 24 7.62 8.02 0.81
CA ALA A 24 7.42 6.91 -0.12
C ALA A 24 5.97 6.42 -0.12
N VAL A 25 5.40 6.08 1.04
CA VAL A 25 3.99 5.65 1.17
C VAL A 25 3.05 6.72 0.62
N ARG A 26 3.27 8.00 0.95
CA ARG A 26 2.46 9.11 0.43
C ARG A 26 2.54 9.22 -1.09
N THR A 27 3.74 9.07 -1.66
CA THR A 27 3.94 9.15 -3.11
C THR A 27 3.20 8.04 -3.82
N LEU A 28 3.36 6.79 -3.36
CA LEU A 28 2.64 5.65 -3.93
C LEU A 28 1.13 5.82 -3.79
N ALA A 29 0.64 6.19 -2.59
CA ALA A 29 -0.77 6.38 -2.33
C ALA A 29 -1.41 7.39 -3.30
N GLN A 30 -0.75 8.53 -3.52
CA GLN A 30 -1.24 9.55 -4.44
C GLN A 30 -1.31 9.03 -5.89
N VAL A 31 -0.25 8.35 -6.36
CA VAL A 31 -0.24 7.77 -7.71
C VAL A 31 -1.36 6.76 -7.89
N LEU A 32 -1.61 5.91 -6.88
CA LEU A 32 -2.67 4.92 -6.93
C LEU A 32 -4.06 5.58 -6.97
N LEU A 33 -4.31 6.58 -6.14
CA LEU A 33 -5.59 7.29 -6.13
C LEU A 33 -5.87 8.01 -7.45
N ASP A 34 -4.83 8.54 -8.10
CA ASP A 34 -4.96 9.26 -9.36
C ASP A 34 -5.16 8.33 -10.58
N ASN A 35 -4.76 7.07 -10.49
CA ASN A 35 -4.69 6.16 -11.64
C ASN A 35 -5.45 4.83 -11.47
N VAL A 36 -5.96 4.51 -10.29
CA VAL A 36 -6.70 3.27 -10.00
C VAL A 36 -8.07 3.61 -9.41
N PRO A 37 -9.12 3.75 -10.26
CA PRO A 37 -10.42 4.23 -9.81
C PRO A 37 -11.01 3.44 -8.63
N LEU A 38 -10.86 2.11 -8.63
CA LEU A 38 -11.38 1.25 -7.55
C LEU A 38 -10.81 1.62 -6.19
N LEU A 39 -9.55 2.07 -6.10
CA LEU A 39 -8.91 2.43 -4.81
C LEU A 39 -9.43 3.75 -4.23
N THR A 40 -10.18 4.55 -5.00
CA THR A 40 -10.88 5.75 -4.50
C THR A 40 -12.19 5.42 -3.77
N GLU A 41 -12.65 4.18 -3.87
CA GLU A 41 -13.90 3.73 -3.29
C GLU A 41 -13.74 3.24 -1.84
N THR A 42 -14.87 2.92 -1.22
CA THR A 42 -14.93 2.25 0.08
C THR A 42 -15.39 0.81 -0.07
N TYR A 43 -14.98 -0.07 0.84
CA TYR A 43 -15.55 -1.40 1.02
C TYR A 43 -16.29 -1.48 2.36
N VAL A 44 -17.10 -2.52 2.55
CA VAL A 44 -17.87 -2.73 3.78
C VAL A 44 -17.34 -3.98 4.51
N GLU A 45 -16.97 -3.82 5.77
CA GLU A 45 -16.62 -4.93 6.66
C GLU A 45 -17.86 -5.63 7.25
N VAL A 46 -17.65 -6.74 7.95
CA VAL A 46 -18.71 -7.51 8.63
C VAL A 46 -19.56 -6.64 9.58
N ASN A 47 -18.99 -5.58 10.16
CA ASN A 47 -19.69 -4.63 11.03
C ASN A 47 -20.55 -3.60 10.30
N GLY A 48 -20.62 -3.65 8.96
CA GLY A 48 -21.43 -2.75 8.13
C GLY A 48 -20.82 -1.36 7.91
N ARG A 49 -19.63 -1.06 8.47
CA ARG A 49 -18.98 0.24 8.32
C ARG A 49 -18.27 0.34 6.96
N PRO A 50 -18.50 1.42 6.18
CA PRO A 50 -17.69 1.68 5.01
C PRO A 50 -16.29 2.15 5.42
N LEU A 51 -15.26 1.51 4.87
CA LEU A 51 -13.85 1.81 5.10
C LEU A 51 -13.16 2.10 3.76
N PRO A 52 -12.14 2.98 3.75
CA PRO A 52 -11.37 3.27 2.53
C PRO A 52 -10.63 2.02 2.06
N ARG A 53 -10.52 1.85 0.74
CA ARG A 53 -9.73 0.77 0.14
C ARG A 53 -8.23 1.00 0.19
N LEU A 54 -7.78 2.24 0.41
CA LEU A 54 -6.38 2.56 0.60
C LEU A 54 -6.14 2.96 2.07
N GLN A 55 -5.32 2.18 2.77
CA GLN A 55 -5.14 2.31 4.22
C GLN A 55 -3.67 2.39 4.59
N TRP A 56 -3.23 3.54 5.10
CA TRP A 56 -1.88 3.70 5.64
C TRP A 56 -1.89 3.73 7.18
N LYS A 57 -3.04 3.99 7.81
CA LYS A 57 -3.23 4.01 9.27
C LYS A 57 -4.24 2.95 9.70
N LYS A 58 -3.99 2.26 10.83
CA LYS A 58 -4.86 1.18 11.31
C LYS A 58 -5.66 1.56 12.55
N ASP A 59 -5.01 1.74 13.71
CA ASP A 59 -5.74 1.91 14.98
C ASP A 59 -4.98 2.70 16.07
N GLY A 60 -3.85 3.32 15.75
CA GLY A 60 -3.07 4.12 16.70
C GLY A 60 -2.19 3.27 17.64
N THR A 61 -2.05 1.98 17.40
CA THR A 61 -1.08 1.12 18.10
C THR A 61 0.31 1.26 17.48
N LEU A 62 1.39 0.92 18.21
CA LEU A 62 2.73 0.94 17.63
C LEU A 62 2.90 -0.20 16.62
N ASN A 63 2.60 0.11 15.37
CA ASN A 63 2.73 -0.79 14.23
C ASN A 63 3.22 -0.02 13.00
N ARG A 64 3.60 -0.76 11.95
CA ARG A 64 4.13 -0.21 10.70
C ARG A 64 3.18 0.74 9.94
N HIS A 65 1.86 0.55 10.06
CA HIS A 65 0.87 1.48 9.51
C HIS A 65 0.83 2.79 10.29
N ASP A 66 0.70 2.71 11.62
CA ASP A 66 0.66 3.91 12.46
C ASP A 66 2.01 4.67 12.52
N ALA A 67 3.11 3.99 12.19
CA ALA A 67 4.41 4.60 11.91
C ALA A 67 4.53 5.18 10.49
N GLY A 68 3.54 4.96 9.62
CA GLY A 68 3.50 5.51 8.26
C GLY A 68 4.40 4.79 7.25
N LEU A 69 4.85 3.57 7.53
CA LEU A 69 5.79 2.80 6.70
C LEU A 69 5.12 1.73 5.83
N ALA A 70 3.84 1.46 6.06
CA ALA A 70 3.08 0.48 5.32
C ALA A 70 1.83 1.06 4.65
N LEU A 71 1.40 0.40 3.59
CA LEU A 71 0.20 0.71 2.83
C LEU A 71 -0.55 -0.58 2.50
N ASP A 72 -1.84 -0.62 2.85
CA ASP A 72 -2.75 -1.68 2.42
C ASP A 72 -3.61 -1.19 1.26
N LEU A 73 -3.71 -2.01 0.22
CA LEU A 73 -4.64 -1.85 -0.90
C LEU A 73 -5.67 -2.98 -0.80
N ILE A 74 -6.89 -2.64 -0.39
CA ILE A 74 -7.98 -3.60 -0.20
C ILE A 74 -8.50 -4.06 -1.57
N LEU A 75 -8.11 -5.29 -1.93
CA LEU A 75 -8.39 -5.98 -3.18
C LEU A 75 -8.64 -7.47 -2.88
N PHE A 76 -9.91 -7.87 -2.90
CA PHE A 76 -10.32 -9.19 -2.42
C PHE A 76 -9.99 -10.29 -3.42
N ALA A 77 -9.20 -11.30 -3.01
CA ALA A 77 -8.78 -12.39 -3.87
C ALA A 77 -9.94 -13.34 -4.30
N ASP A 78 -11.08 -13.29 -3.61
CA ASP A 78 -12.29 -14.05 -3.99
C ASP A 78 -13.13 -13.35 -5.08
N ARG A 79 -12.76 -12.13 -5.48
CA ARG A 79 -13.36 -11.38 -6.58
C ARG A 79 -12.40 -11.37 -7.77
N ALA A 80 -12.75 -12.07 -8.84
CA ALA A 80 -11.86 -12.26 -10.00
C ALA A 80 -11.28 -10.95 -10.55
N SER A 81 -12.08 -9.89 -10.67
CA SER A 81 -11.60 -8.58 -11.15
C SER A 81 -10.65 -7.88 -10.18
N GLU A 82 -10.88 -7.98 -8.87
CA GLU A 82 -9.98 -7.39 -7.86
C GLU A 82 -8.69 -8.19 -7.75
N GLN A 83 -8.77 -9.52 -7.87
CA GLN A 83 -7.60 -10.40 -7.91
C GLN A 83 -6.73 -10.12 -9.14
N GLN A 84 -7.35 -9.97 -10.32
CA GLN A 84 -6.61 -9.62 -11.53
C GLN A 84 -5.93 -8.26 -11.38
N LEU A 85 -6.65 -7.24 -10.92
CA LEU A 85 -6.08 -5.93 -10.63
C LEU A 85 -4.94 -6.03 -9.61
N ALA A 86 -5.08 -6.85 -8.57
CA ALA A 86 -4.02 -7.03 -7.58
C ALA A 86 -2.74 -7.61 -8.19
N ASN A 87 -2.87 -8.64 -9.03
CA ASN A 87 -1.72 -9.23 -9.72
C ASN A 87 -1.02 -8.21 -10.63
N GLU A 88 -1.80 -7.43 -11.37
CA GLU A 88 -1.34 -6.35 -12.24
C GLU A 88 -0.58 -5.25 -11.48
N LEU A 89 -1.09 -4.82 -10.32
CA LEU A 89 -0.40 -3.87 -9.45
C LEU A 89 0.91 -4.45 -8.89
N ILE A 90 0.91 -5.73 -8.52
CA ILE A 90 2.11 -6.42 -8.02
C ILE A 90 3.20 -6.45 -9.10
N GLU A 91 2.84 -6.77 -10.35
CA GLU A 91 3.77 -6.73 -11.48
C GLU A 91 4.37 -5.33 -11.65
N ALA A 92 3.54 -4.29 -11.67
CA ALA A 92 4.00 -2.91 -11.77
C ALA A 92 4.96 -2.52 -10.62
N PHE A 93 4.66 -2.94 -9.38
CA PHE A 93 5.51 -2.66 -8.21
C PHE A 93 6.81 -3.46 -8.23
N LEU A 94 6.80 -4.68 -8.77
CA LEU A 94 8.00 -5.51 -8.97
C LEU A 94 8.93 -4.90 -10.01
N GLU A 95 8.39 -4.34 -11.08
CA GLU A 95 9.15 -3.63 -12.12
C GLU A 95 9.73 -2.30 -11.62
N CYS A 96 8.96 -1.54 -10.83
CA CYS A 96 9.39 -0.26 -10.25
C CYS A 96 10.18 -0.42 -8.94
N ARG A 97 10.52 -1.65 -8.57
CA ARG A 97 11.21 -1.96 -7.31
C ARG A 97 12.55 -1.23 -7.15
N PRO A 98 13.42 -1.11 -8.18
CA PRO A 98 14.68 -0.37 -8.05
C PRO A 98 14.49 1.10 -7.64
N GLU A 99 13.38 1.72 -8.03
CA GLU A 99 13.08 3.12 -7.76
C GLU A 99 12.35 3.27 -6.42
N MET A 100 11.37 2.40 -6.15
CA MET A 100 10.56 2.45 -4.94
C MET A 100 11.30 1.99 -3.68
N GLN A 101 12.16 0.97 -3.80
CA GLN A 101 12.93 0.38 -2.69
C GLN A 101 12.06 -0.07 -1.49
N TRP A 102 10.83 -0.53 -1.73
CA TRP A 102 10.04 -1.19 -0.70
C TRP A 102 10.74 -2.47 -0.21
N TYR A 103 10.49 -2.87 1.03
CA TYR A 103 11.17 -4.00 1.68
C TYR A 103 10.46 -5.33 1.43
N SER A 104 9.13 -5.33 1.60
CA SER A 104 8.30 -6.50 1.34
C SER A 104 6.94 -6.11 0.74
N LEU A 105 6.39 -7.04 -0.03
CA LEU A 105 5.03 -7.01 -0.52
C LEU A 105 4.37 -8.35 -0.22
N ILE A 106 3.12 -8.36 0.25
CA ILE A 106 2.39 -9.59 0.58
C ILE A 106 0.99 -9.57 -0.07
N TYR A 107 0.62 -10.66 -0.74
CA TYR A 107 -0.73 -10.88 -1.27
C TYR A 107 -1.02 -12.37 -1.41
N MET A 108 -2.25 -12.80 -1.12
CA MET A 108 -2.69 -14.20 -1.18
C MET A 108 -1.77 -15.18 -0.43
N ASN A 109 -1.25 -14.75 0.73
CA ASN A 109 -0.29 -15.51 1.53
C ASN A 109 1.02 -15.85 0.77
N PHE A 110 1.40 -15.01 -0.19
CA PHE A 110 2.74 -14.99 -0.76
C PHE A 110 3.41 -13.67 -0.44
N GLN A 111 4.69 -13.74 -0.09
CA GLN A 111 5.55 -12.59 0.10
C GLN A 111 6.51 -12.46 -1.08
N TYR A 112 6.76 -11.23 -1.48
CA TYR A 112 7.84 -10.83 -2.36
C TYR A 112 8.86 -10.05 -1.53
N ASP A 113 10.13 -10.46 -1.61
CA ASP A 113 11.23 -9.75 -0.96
C ASP A 113 11.72 -8.56 -1.81
N ARG A 114 12.66 -7.77 -1.27
CA ARG A 114 13.32 -6.65 -1.96
C ARG A 114 14.04 -7.02 -3.27
N ASN A 115 14.24 -8.30 -3.56
CA ASN A 115 14.83 -8.79 -4.80
C ASN A 115 13.75 -9.29 -5.78
N GLY A 116 12.48 -9.28 -5.38
CA GLY A 116 11.35 -9.82 -6.14
C GLY A 116 11.19 -11.33 -6.00
N ASN A 117 11.94 -11.98 -5.10
CA ASN A 117 11.78 -13.41 -4.88
C ASN A 117 10.47 -13.67 -4.16
N ARG A 118 9.71 -14.64 -4.67
CA ARG A 118 8.42 -15.04 -4.11
C ARG A 118 8.59 -16.22 -3.16
N SER A 119 8.02 -16.14 -1.97
CA SER A 119 7.96 -17.23 -0.98
C SER A 119 6.56 -17.33 -0.35
N PRO A 120 6.17 -18.48 0.20
CA PRO A 120 4.97 -18.58 1.03
C PRO A 120 5.09 -17.68 2.27
N TYR A 121 4.02 -16.93 2.56
CA TYR A 121 3.88 -16.15 3.78
C TYR A 121 3.03 -16.93 4.78
N THR A 122 3.60 -17.24 5.95
CA THR A 122 2.98 -18.16 6.92
C THR A 122 2.58 -17.50 8.23
N GLU A 123 2.88 -16.21 8.43
CA GLU A 123 2.60 -15.54 9.71
C GLU A 123 1.11 -15.18 9.89
N SER A 124 0.35 -15.07 8.80
CA SER A 124 -1.09 -14.75 8.84
C SER A 124 -1.80 -15.06 7.52
N ASN A 125 -3.06 -15.47 7.60
CA ASN A 125 -3.96 -15.66 6.45
C ASN A 125 -4.79 -14.41 6.08
N LEU A 126 -4.56 -13.27 6.75
CA LEU A 126 -5.33 -12.03 6.53
C LEU A 126 -5.04 -11.37 5.17
N HIS A 127 -3.96 -11.78 4.48
CA HIS A 127 -3.53 -11.20 3.21
C HIS A 127 -4.29 -11.74 1.99
N MET A 128 -5.43 -12.38 2.19
CA MET A 128 -6.36 -12.76 1.13
C MET A 128 -7.24 -11.61 0.67
N THR A 129 -7.30 -10.51 1.44
CA THR A 129 -8.21 -9.39 1.20
C THR A 129 -7.52 -8.12 0.73
N HIS A 130 -6.18 -8.07 0.76
CA HIS A 130 -5.42 -6.87 0.46
C HIS A 130 -3.98 -7.18 0.07
N ILE A 131 -3.42 -6.30 -0.76
CA ILE A 131 -1.96 -6.21 -0.91
C ILE A 131 -1.44 -5.40 0.27
N HIS A 132 -0.46 -5.95 0.97
CA HIS A 132 0.33 -5.24 1.97
C HIS A 132 1.69 -4.89 1.38
N ILE A 133 2.10 -3.62 1.42
CA ILE A 133 3.45 -3.19 1.02
C ILE A 133 4.09 -2.39 2.15
N ASP A 134 5.35 -2.70 2.47
CA ASP A 134 6.07 -2.15 3.62
C ASP A 134 7.47 -1.65 3.24
N TRP A 135 7.85 -0.50 3.77
CA TRP A 135 9.20 0.08 3.68
C TRP A 135 10.07 -0.26 4.89
N LEU A 136 9.54 -0.94 5.89
CA LEU A 136 10.25 -1.34 7.10
C LEU A 136 10.89 -2.72 6.94
N ASN A 137 12.17 -2.83 7.32
CA ASN A 137 12.73 -4.12 7.68
C ASN A 137 12.21 -4.53 9.06
N TYR A 138 11.23 -5.45 9.09
CA TYR A 138 10.56 -5.86 10.32
C TYR A 138 11.52 -6.37 11.41
N SER A 139 12.63 -7.03 11.03
CA SER A 139 13.64 -7.49 11.99
C SER A 139 14.32 -6.33 12.73
N LEU A 140 14.43 -5.13 12.12
CA LEU A 140 14.94 -3.95 12.82
C LEU A 140 13.96 -3.45 13.89
N TYR A 141 12.66 -3.52 13.60
CA TYR A 141 11.63 -3.18 14.58
C TYR A 141 11.66 -4.13 15.78
N GLU A 142 11.83 -5.43 15.54
CA GLU A 142 11.98 -6.41 16.62
C GLU A 142 13.20 -6.12 17.51
N GLN A 143 14.33 -5.70 16.93
CA GLN A 143 15.54 -5.33 17.68
C GLN A 143 15.33 -4.13 18.62
N THR A 144 14.35 -3.26 18.34
CA THR A 144 14.00 -2.16 19.25
C THR A 144 13.21 -2.62 20.48
N GLY A 145 12.93 -3.91 20.62
CA GLY A 145 11.98 -4.42 21.61
C GLY A 145 10.55 -3.95 21.33
N LYS A 146 10.25 -3.60 20.08
CA LYS A 146 8.97 -3.00 19.66
C LYS A 146 8.63 -1.73 20.42
N THR A 147 9.63 -0.89 20.69
CA THR A 147 9.46 0.38 21.42
C THR A 147 9.65 1.61 20.52
N SER A 148 10.21 1.43 19.32
CA SER A 148 10.36 2.50 18.33
C SER A 148 10.38 1.93 16.92
N ILE A 149 9.95 2.73 15.94
CA ILE A 149 10.00 2.36 14.52
C ILE A 149 10.81 3.44 13.80
N PRO A 150 12.13 3.28 13.66
CA PRO A 150 12.94 4.22 12.91
C PRO A 150 12.57 4.12 11.43
N TRP A 151 12.37 5.27 10.78
CA TRP A 151 12.17 5.31 9.34
C TRP A 151 13.50 4.99 8.64
N PRO A 152 13.57 3.93 7.83
CA PRO A 152 14.76 3.64 7.06
C PRO A 152 14.93 4.68 5.93
N PRO A 153 16.13 4.84 5.34
CA PRO A 153 16.36 5.78 4.23
C PRO A 153 15.36 5.62 3.08
N GLU A 154 14.93 4.39 2.82
CA GLU A 154 13.98 4.03 1.78
C GLU A 154 12.61 4.69 1.96
N ALA A 155 12.20 4.93 3.22
CA ALA A 155 10.93 5.60 3.53
C ALA A 155 10.87 7.06 3.01
N TYR A 156 12.03 7.67 2.76
CA TYR A 156 12.15 9.02 2.22
C TYR A 156 12.27 9.05 0.69
N ARG A 157 12.34 7.89 0.02
CA ARG A 157 12.43 7.83 -1.44
C ARG A 157 11.17 8.41 -2.06
N THR A 158 11.37 9.33 -2.99
CA THR A 158 10.35 9.94 -3.83
C THR A 158 10.88 10.00 -5.26
N GLY A 159 10.08 10.47 -6.22
CA GLY A 159 10.50 10.55 -7.62
C GLY A 159 10.22 9.30 -8.46
N PHE A 160 9.71 8.23 -7.85
CA PHE A 160 9.22 7.05 -8.59
C PHE A 160 7.78 7.22 -9.12
N ALA A 161 7.15 8.38 -8.93
CA ALA A 161 5.75 8.57 -9.27
C ALA A 161 5.47 8.38 -10.77
N ASP A 162 6.32 8.97 -11.62
CA ASP A 162 6.13 8.93 -13.07
C ASP A 162 6.32 7.52 -13.62
N ILE A 163 7.34 6.78 -13.15
CA ILE A 163 7.57 5.40 -13.60
C ILE A 163 6.44 4.47 -13.16
N VAL A 164 5.93 4.60 -11.92
CA VAL A 164 4.78 3.80 -11.48
C VAL A 164 3.55 4.15 -12.31
N LYS A 165 3.29 5.44 -12.57
CA LYS A 165 2.18 5.88 -13.42
C LYS A 165 2.27 5.32 -14.84
N GLU A 166 3.46 5.34 -15.43
CA GLU A 166 3.70 4.78 -16.76
C GLU A 166 3.39 3.28 -16.80
N ARG A 167 3.85 2.52 -15.78
CA ARG A 167 3.53 1.08 -15.67
C ARG A 167 2.04 0.83 -15.50
N LEU A 168 1.37 1.57 -14.62
CA LEU A 168 -0.08 1.44 -14.47
C LEU A 168 -0.82 1.71 -15.78
N ALA A 169 -0.43 2.74 -16.55
CA ALA A 169 -1.06 3.05 -17.83
C ALA A 169 -0.90 1.93 -18.87
N GLN A 170 0.24 1.26 -18.90
CA GLN A 170 0.46 0.08 -19.77
C GLN A 170 -0.51 -1.04 -19.40
N THR A 171 -0.68 -1.30 -18.10
CA THR A 171 -1.57 -2.34 -17.58
C THR A 171 -3.06 -2.05 -17.85
N TYR A 172 -3.50 -0.79 -17.82
CA TYR A 172 -4.89 -0.44 -18.17
C TYR A 172 -5.18 -0.40 -19.67
N SER A 173 -4.15 -0.23 -20.51
CA SER A 173 -4.34 -0.18 -21.97
C SER A 173 -4.63 -1.54 -22.62
N SER A 174 -4.47 -2.64 -21.88
CA SER A 174 -4.75 -4.00 -22.32
C SER A 174 -6.18 -4.48 -22.06
N TRP A 175 -7.11 -3.57 -21.73
CA TRP A 175 -8.52 -3.86 -21.39
C TRP A 175 -9.50 -3.19 -22.35
#